data_AF-O45524-F1
#
_entry.id   AF-O45524-F1
#
_cell.length_a   1.000
_cell.length_b   1.000
_cell.length_c   1.000
_cell.angle_alpha   90.00
_cell.angle_beta   90.00
_cell.angle_gamma   90.00
#
_symmetry.space_group_name_H-M   'P 1'
#
loop_
_entity.id
_entity.type
_entity.pdbx_description
1 polymer ?
#
loop_
_entity_poly.entity_id
_entity_poly.type
_entity_poly.pdbx_seq_one_letter_code
_entity_poly.pdbx_strand_id
1 'polypeptide(L)'
;MSIAITSPCQIFPAIINADVYEKNLKVDDNAINVSKYSDNSVSLPTLSYEDFHHFSVVRHWNILFPYRLATEWNWESRRLRKRDALVILELVALSDETNKRGSVSRIMNTVRSKVHLMFSSSTELPSFQEIENWKKSPGLLAASKYGCALFIQFLKQQTSENEVDFWLDCQKFRSSTAKISWKNKEVHRILDQFLSSSAPRKIDMETSILARCMEYVEHIEGWKYTFDVAQAYVGLKFPKESHKKFLEDPLYLDLLELVISGRSCNKVGHKKSC
;
A
#
# COMPACT_ATOMS: atom_id res chain seq x y z
N MET A 1 15.76 -44.75 -9.56
CA MET A 1 15.24 -43.71 -10.47
C MET A 1 15.84 -42.39 -10.01
N SER A 2 16.86 -41.91 -10.73
CA SER A 2 17.60 -40.70 -10.36
C SER A 2 16.77 -39.47 -10.68
N ILE A 3 16.34 -38.74 -9.65
CA ILE A 3 15.64 -37.47 -9.79
C ILE A 3 16.68 -36.45 -10.23
N ALA A 4 16.60 -36.05 -11.50
CA ALA A 4 17.39 -34.96 -12.05
C ALA A 4 17.06 -33.68 -11.29
N ILE A 5 18.03 -33.18 -10.53
CA ILE A 5 17.99 -31.88 -9.86
C ILE A 5 18.14 -30.83 -10.96
N THR A 6 17.03 -30.38 -11.53
CA THR A 6 17.03 -29.22 -12.42
C THR A 6 17.33 -27.99 -11.58
N SER A 7 18.50 -27.39 -11.84
CA SER A 7 19.00 -26.19 -11.19
C SER A 7 17.99 -25.02 -11.33
N PRO A 8 17.83 -24.13 -10.32
CA PRO A 8 16.77 -23.12 -10.25
C PRO A 8 16.75 -22.04 -11.36
N CYS A 9 17.60 -22.12 -12.38
CA CYS A 9 17.60 -21.20 -13.52
C CYS A 9 16.48 -21.47 -14.56
N GLN A 10 15.62 -22.47 -14.36
CA GLN A 10 14.55 -22.81 -15.33
C GLN A 10 13.16 -22.26 -14.94
N ILE A 11 13.03 -21.47 -13.85
CA ILE A 11 11.77 -20.80 -13.48
C ILE A 11 11.88 -19.27 -13.67
N PHE A 12 12.46 -18.83 -14.80
CA PHE A 12 12.50 -17.42 -15.19
C PHE A 12 11.73 -17.01 -16.48
N PRO A 13 10.74 -17.76 -17.03
CA PRO A 13 9.86 -17.17 -18.06
C PRO A 13 8.54 -16.57 -17.54
N ALA A 14 8.19 -16.67 -16.24
CA ALA A 14 6.89 -16.15 -15.79
C ALA A 14 6.85 -14.62 -15.55
N ILE A 15 8.01 -13.96 -15.41
CA ILE A 15 8.08 -12.50 -15.16
C ILE A 15 8.05 -11.69 -16.46
N ILE A 16 8.37 -12.27 -17.61
CA ILE A 16 8.44 -11.54 -18.90
C ILE A 16 7.05 -11.25 -19.51
N ASN A 17 5.97 -11.88 -19.02
CA ASN A 17 4.63 -11.54 -19.52
C ASN A 17 4.13 -10.14 -19.08
N ALA A 18 4.81 -9.46 -18.14
CA ALA A 18 4.52 -8.07 -17.83
C ALA A 18 4.94 -7.12 -18.99
N ASP A 19 6.01 -7.44 -19.72
CA ASP A 19 6.50 -6.62 -20.84
C ASP A 19 5.54 -6.66 -22.05
N VAL A 20 4.66 -7.66 -22.15
CA VAL A 20 3.64 -7.72 -23.21
C VAL A 20 2.59 -6.61 -23.06
N TYR A 21 2.35 -6.11 -21.85
CA TYR A 21 1.50 -4.95 -21.64
C TYR A 21 2.22 -3.61 -21.88
N GLU A 22 3.56 -3.58 -21.95
CA GLU A 22 4.33 -2.35 -22.23
C GLU A 22 4.19 -1.89 -23.70
N LYS A 23 3.98 -2.79 -24.67
CA LYS A 23 4.03 -2.43 -26.10
C LYS A 23 2.82 -1.65 -26.64
N ASN A 24 1.74 -1.51 -25.88
CA ASN A 24 0.53 -0.83 -26.38
C ASN A 24 0.28 0.55 -25.78
N LEU A 25 1.27 1.19 -25.17
CA LEU A 25 1.11 2.53 -24.62
C LEU A 25 1.88 3.59 -25.40
N LYS A 26 1.15 4.26 -26.28
CA LYS A 26 1.53 5.52 -26.90
C LYS A 26 1.03 6.70 -26.05
N VAL A 27 1.35 6.74 -24.75
CA VAL A 27 1.41 8.05 -24.10
C VAL A 27 2.73 8.63 -24.57
N ASP A 28 2.67 9.66 -25.40
CA ASP A 28 3.85 10.36 -25.88
C ASP A 28 4.46 11.13 -24.72
N ASP A 29 5.29 10.45 -23.92
CA ASP A 29 6.07 11.07 -22.86
C ASP A 29 6.98 12.20 -23.40
N ASN A 30 7.22 12.28 -24.71
CA ASN A 30 8.02 13.36 -25.30
C ASN A 30 7.25 14.68 -25.46
N ALA A 31 5.91 14.67 -25.35
CA ALA A 31 5.12 15.90 -25.34
C ALA A 31 5.22 16.66 -23.99
N ILE A 32 5.93 16.09 -23.01
CA ILE A 32 6.07 16.61 -21.64
C ILE A 32 7.08 17.77 -21.62
N ASN A 33 6.64 18.94 -21.18
CA ASN A 33 7.53 20.08 -20.97
C ASN A 33 8.29 19.93 -19.63
N VAL A 34 9.33 19.08 -19.62
CA VAL A 34 10.16 18.79 -18.44
C VAL A 34 10.78 20.06 -17.84
N SER A 35 11.00 21.11 -18.63
CA SER A 35 11.63 22.36 -18.14
C SER A 35 10.78 23.09 -17.09
N LYS A 36 9.50 22.76 -16.94
CA LYS A 36 8.63 23.33 -15.89
C LYS A 36 8.93 22.73 -14.51
N TYR A 37 9.52 21.54 -14.46
CA TYR A 37 9.75 20.74 -13.25
C TYR A 37 11.22 20.66 -12.84
N SER A 38 12.11 21.32 -13.60
CA SER A 38 13.56 21.29 -13.38
C SER A 38 14.06 22.25 -12.29
N ASP A 39 13.19 22.78 -11.43
CA ASP A 39 13.64 23.63 -10.33
C ASP A 39 14.44 22.77 -9.33
N ASN A 40 15.76 23.00 -9.30
CA ASN A 40 16.69 22.30 -8.41
C ASN A 40 16.51 22.68 -6.93
N SER A 41 15.64 23.65 -6.61
CA SER A 41 15.35 24.08 -5.24
C SER A 41 14.53 23.06 -4.43
N VAL A 42 13.96 22.03 -5.07
CA VAL A 42 13.05 21.10 -4.40
C VAL A 42 13.81 20.11 -3.51
N SER A 43 13.53 20.14 -2.19
CA SER A 43 14.03 19.18 -1.22
C SER A 43 13.26 17.84 -1.31
N LEU A 44 13.44 17.11 -2.40
CA LEU A 44 12.91 15.75 -2.52
C LEU A 44 13.80 14.76 -1.76
N PRO A 45 13.22 13.76 -1.08
CA PRO A 45 13.99 12.64 -0.53
C PRO A 45 14.67 11.86 -1.65
N THR A 46 15.76 11.16 -1.33
CA THR A 46 16.34 10.16 -2.24
C THR A 46 15.48 8.89 -2.21
N LEU A 47 14.99 8.46 -3.37
CA LEU A 47 14.26 7.19 -3.51
C LEU A 47 15.18 6.09 -4.02
N SER A 48 14.93 4.86 -3.59
CA SER A 48 15.43 3.65 -4.23
C SER A 48 14.31 2.91 -4.96
N TYR A 49 14.66 1.91 -5.78
CA TYR A 49 13.70 1.06 -6.46
C TYR A 49 12.76 0.28 -5.51
N GLU A 50 13.19 0.04 -4.26
CA GLU A 50 12.38 -0.64 -3.23
C GLU A 50 11.22 0.23 -2.71
N ASP A 51 11.33 1.54 -2.92
CA ASP A 51 10.34 2.53 -2.52
C ASP A 51 9.17 2.64 -3.52
N PHE A 52 9.36 2.11 -4.73
CA PHE A 52 8.32 2.06 -5.74
C PHE A 52 7.61 0.73 -5.69
N HIS A 53 6.31 0.78 -5.48
CA HIS A 53 5.51 -0.44 -5.56
C HIS A 53 5.37 -0.96 -6.98
N HIS A 54 5.31 -0.08 -7.97
CA HIS A 54 5.22 -0.43 -9.39
C HIS A 54 6.43 0.12 -10.15
N PHE A 55 7.27 -0.74 -10.72
CA PHE A 55 8.50 -0.32 -11.41
C PHE A 55 8.25 0.61 -12.60
N SER A 56 7.10 0.49 -13.27
CA SER A 56 6.71 1.41 -14.35
C SER A 56 6.61 2.87 -13.90
N VAL A 57 6.46 3.13 -12.60
CA VAL A 57 6.43 4.48 -12.02
C VAL A 57 7.83 5.10 -11.95
N VAL A 58 8.88 4.29 -11.83
CA VAL A 58 10.27 4.77 -11.72
C VAL A 58 10.66 5.61 -12.94
N ARG A 59 10.26 5.17 -14.14
CA ARG A 59 10.48 5.93 -15.37
C ARG A 59 9.84 7.31 -15.30
N HIS A 60 8.58 7.39 -14.89
CA HIS A 60 7.85 8.66 -14.77
C HIS A 60 8.47 9.57 -13.70
N TRP A 61 8.91 9.01 -12.57
CA TRP A 61 9.63 9.75 -11.53
C TRP A 61 10.93 10.35 -12.08
N ASN A 62 11.75 9.54 -12.76
CA ASN A 62 13.04 9.98 -13.29
C ASN A 62 12.90 11.03 -14.41
N ILE A 63 11.83 10.97 -15.21
CA ILE A 63 11.50 12.02 -16.19
C ILE A 63 11.15 13.33 -15.48
N LEU A 64 10.35 13.26 -14.42
CA LEU A 64 9.92 14.45 -13.69
C LEU A 64 11.06 15.08 -12.87
N PHE A 65 11.97 14.24 -12.37
CA PHE A 65 13.05 14.63 -11.47
C PHE A 65 14.43 14.17 -11.97
N PRO A 66 14.91 14.72 -13.10
CA PRO A 66 16.16 14.28 -13.73
C PRO A 66 17.40 14.48 -12.83
N TYR A 67 17.32 15.37 -11.84
CA TYR A 67 18.38 15.64 -10.86
C TYR A 67 18.18 14.93 -9.50
N ARG A 68 17.12 14.13 -9.37
CA ARG A 68 16.79 13.30 -8.18
C ARG A 68 16.29 11.93 -8.63
N LEU A 69 17.09 11.30 -9.49
CA LEU A 69 16.80 9.96 -9.99
C LEU A 69 16.64 8.98 -8.83
N ALA A 70 15.69 8.07 -8.97
CA ALA A 70 15.61 6.90 -8.09
C ALA A 70 16.92 6.12 -8.20
N THR A 71 17.63 5.97 -7.08
CA THR A 71 18.91 5.28 -7.04
C THR A 71 18.72 3.80 -7.31
N GLU A 72 19.66 3.25 -8.08
CA GLU A 72 19.65 1.85 -8.48
C GLU A 72 19.61 0.87 -7.30
N TRP A 73 19.13 -0.31 -7.65
CA TRP A 73 18.98 -1.48 -6.81
C TRP A 73 20.22 -1.78 -5.95
N ASN A 74 20.04 -1.99 -4.63
CA ASN A 74 21.13 -2.53 -3.81
C ASN A 74 21.35 -4.01 -4.16
N TRP A 75 22.36 -4.30 -4.98
CA TRP A 75 22.70 -5.66 -5.40
C TRP A 75 23.10 -6.58 -4.23
N GLU A 76 23.54 -6.02 -3.10
CA GLU A 76 23.86 -6.79 -1.88
C GLU A 76 22.61 -7.40 -1.25
N SER A 77 21.44 -6.75 -1.38
CA SER A 77 20.19 -7.25 -0.80
C SER A 77 19.68 -8.52 -1.49
N ARG A 78 20.21 -8.87 -2.68
CA ARG A 78 19.95 -10.08 -3.51
C ARG A 78 18.47 -10.43 -3.76
N ARG A 79 17.50 -9.66 -3.25
CA ARG A 79 16.07 -9.92 -3.37
C ARG A 79 15.32 -8.62 -3.59
N LEU A 80 14.56 -8.58 -4.69
CA LEU A 80 13.51 -7.61 -4.99
C LEU A 80 12.47 -7.53 -3.85
N ARG A 81 12.77 -6.82 -2.77
CA ARG A 81 11.86 -6.60 -1.64
C ARG A 81 11.36 -5.17 -1.67
N LYS A 82 10.13 -5.02 -2.13
CA LYS A 82 9.34 -3.79 -1.91
C LYS A 82 9.12 -3.62 -0.40
N ARG A 83 8.92 -2.39 0.05
CA ARG A 83 8.53 -2.12 1.45
C ARG A 83 7.28 -2.90 1.82
N ASP A 84 7.27 -3.50 3.01
CA ASP A 84 6.16 -4.35 3.45
C ASP A 84 4.82 -3.60 3.46
N ALA A 85 4.83 -2.31 3.83
CA ALA A 85 3.64 -1.46 3.81
C ALA A 85 2.99 -1.41 2.43
N LEU A 86 3.78 -1.22 1.37
CA LEU A 86 3.27 -1.11 0.00
C LEU A 86 2.67 -2.44 -0.47
N VAL A 87 3.33 -3.55 -0.12
CA VAL A 87 2.85 -4.91 -0.43
C VAL A 87 1.52 -5.19 0.29
N ILE A 88 1.44 -4.89 1.59
CA ILE A 88 0.22 -5.13 2.39
C ILE A 88 -0.92 -4.24 1.87
N LEU A 89 -0.68 -2.95 1.66
CA LEU A 89 -1.71 -2.03 1.19
C LEU A 89 -2.20 -2.35 -0.23
N GLU A 90 -1.33 -2.83 -1.13
CA GLU A 90 -1.80 -3.34 -2.43
C GLU A 90 -2.72 -4.53 -2.27
N LEU A 91 -2.32 -5.53 -1.47
CA LEU A 91 -3.14 -6.72 -1.25
C LEU A 91 -4.51 -6.36 -0.63
N VAL A 92 -4.53 -5.37 0.27
CA VAL A 92 -5.78 -4.78 0.79
C VAL A 92 -6.61 -4.19 -0.34
N ALA A 93 -6.03 -3.30 -1.16
CA ALA A 93 -6.73 -2.63 -2.24
C ALA A 93 -7.35 -3.63 -3.24
N LEU A 94 -6.62 -4.68 -3.59
CA LEU A 94 -7.09 -5.75 -4.46
C LEU A 94 -8.20 -6.60 -3.81
N SER A 95 -8.11 -6.86 -2.52
CA SER A 95 -9.12 -7.64 -1.79
C SER A 95 -10.46 -6.90 -1.68
N ASP A 96 -10.46 -5.58 -1.54
CA ASP A 96 -11.67 -4.75 -1.44
C ASP A 96 -12.45 -4.73 -2.77
N GLU A 97 -11.77 -4.70 -3.92
CA GLU A 97 -12.42 -4.76 -5.25
C GLU A 97 -13.20 -6.07 -5.44
N THR A 98 -12.64 -7.21 -5.01
CA THR A 98 -13.34 -8.50 -5.07
C THR A 98 -14.48 -8.61 -4.06
N ASN A 99 -14.38 -7.86 -2.95
CA ASN A 99 -15.26 -7.97 -1.81
C ASN A 99 -16.05 -6.66 -1.62
N LYS A 100 -17.07 -6.45 -2.47
CA LYS A 100 -18.02 -5.31 -2.45
C LYS A 100 -18.60 -4.96 -1.06
N ARG A 101 -18.36 -5.77 -0.03
CA ARG A 101 -18.88 -5.62 1.33
C ARG A 101 -18.04 -4.73 2.26
N GLY A 102 -16.90 -4.19 1.83
CA GLY A 102 -16.12 -3.24 2.63
C GLY A 102 -15.75 -3.78 4.02
N SER A 103 -15.40 -5.08 4.09
CA SER A 103 -15.19 -5.76 5.37
C SER A 103 -14.02 -5.17 6.16
N VAL A 104 -12.94 -4.78 5.48
CA VAL A 104 -11.78 -4.12 6.11
C VAL A 104 -12.19 -2.77 6.69
N SER A 105 -12.99 -1.98 5.96
CA SER A 105 -13.51 -0.69 6.44
C SER A 105 -14.36 -0.83 7.72
N ARG A 106 -15.21 -1.86 7.81
CA ARG A 106 -15.99 -2.15 9.03
C ARG A 106 -15.09 -2.50 10.22
N ILE A 107 -14.11 -3.37 10.01
CA ILE A 107 -13.17 -3.74 11.07
C ILE A 107 -12.31 -2.54 11.47
N MET A 108 -11.92 -1.69 10.53
CA MET A 108 -11.15 -0.47 10.81
C MET A 108 -11.92 0.47 11.74
N ASN A 109 -13.25 0.62 11.57
CA ASN A 109 -14.07 1.40 12.50
C ASN A 109 -14.07 0.80 13.92
N THR A 110 -14.11 -0.53 14.03
CA THR A 110 -13.98 -1.25 15.31
C THR A 110 -12.61 -1.03 15.94
N VAL A 111 -11.53 -1.21 15.19
CA VAL A 111 -10.14 -1.09 15.65
C VAL A 111 -9.80 0.34 16.09
N ARG A 112 -10.37 1.35 15.43
CA ARG A 112 -10.18 2.77 15.80
C ARG A 112 -10.69 3.08 17.21
N SER A 113 -11.65 2.32 17.70
CA SER A 113 -12.20 2.47 19.05
C SER A 113 -11.53 1.46 20.00
N LYS A 114 -10.54 1.91 20.77
CA LYS A 114 -9.89 1.08 21.82
C LYS A 114 -10.92 0.56 22.85
N VAL A 115 -11.98 1.32 23.08
CA VAL A 115 -13.15 0.93 23.89
C VAL A 115 -13.87 -0.25 23.22
N HIS A 116 -14.21 -0.15 21.94
CA HIS A 116 -14.86 -1.24 21.21
C HIS A 116 -13.99 -2.50 21.18
N LEU A 117 -12.66 -2.38 21.05
CA LEU A 117 -11.75 -3.52 21.13
C LEU A 117 -11.84 -4.26 22.48
N MET A 118 -11.93 -3.51 23.59
CA MET A 118 -12.09 -4.11 24.92
C MET A 118 -13.45 -4.77 25.13
N PHE A 119 -14.50 -4.32 24.43
CA PHE A 119 -15.85 -4.86 24.52
C PHE A 119 -16.26 -5.76 23.34
N SER A 120 -15.37 -5.97 22.37
CA SER A 120 -15.63 -6.81 21.21
C SER A 120 -15.84 -8.26 21.64
N SER A 121 -16.85 -8.89 21.06
CA SER A 121 -17.13 -10.30 21.32
C SER A 121 -15.96 -11.19 20.87
N SER A 122 -15.73 -12.33 21.51
CA SER A 122 -14.64 -13.24 21.12
C SER A 122 -14.77 -13.75 19.68
N THR A 123 -15.98 -13.69 19.10
CA THR A 123 -16.28 -14.04 17.71
C THR A 123 -15.84 -12.97 16.71
N GLU A 124 -15.58 -11.73 17.14
CA GLU A 124 -15.04 -10.66 16.29
C GLU A 124 -13.51 -10.63 16.29
N LEU A 125 -12.89 -11.20 17.34
CA LEU A 125 -11.44 -11.21 17.48
C LEU A 125 -10.82 -12.33 16.65
N PRO A 126 -9.68 -12.09 15.99
CA PRO A 126 -8.95 -13.12 15.28
C PRO A 126 -8.41 -14.16 16.27
N SER A 127 -8.28 -15.40 15.81
CA SER A 127 -7.71 -16.45 16.65
C SER A 127 -6.24 -16.15 16.96
N PHE A 128 -5.72 -16.62 18.10
CA PHE A 128 -4.28 -16.51 18.40
C PHE A 128 -3.40 -17.08 17.28
N GLN A 129 -3.81 -18.19 16.65
CA GLN A 129 -3.05 -18.80 15.56
C GLN A 129 -2.99 -17.86 14.34
N GLU A 130 -4.08 -17.14 14.08
CA GLU A 130 -4.12 -16.11 13.05
C GLU A 130 -3.20 -14.94 13.40
N ILE A 131 -3.27 -14.40 14.62
CA ILE A 131 -2.41 -13.30 15.09
C ILE A 131 -0.92 -13.69 15.05
N GLU A 132 -0.57 -14.91 15.47
CA GLU A 132 0.79 -15.44 15.40
C GLU A 132 1.27 -15.65 13.96
N ASN A 133 0.37 -15.97 13.03
CA ASN A 133 0.74 -16.08 11.62
C ASN A 133 1.14 -14.73 11.02
N TRP A 134 0.62 -13.60 11.53
CA TRP A 134 1.00 -12.28 11.04
C TRP A 134 2.48 -11.97 11.27
N LYS A 135 3.10 -12.52 12.32
CA LYS A 135 4.55 -12.39 12.58
C LYS A 135 5.41 -13.07 11.50
N LYS A 136 4.89 -14.12 10.87
CA LYS A 136 5.68 -14.99 9.99
C LYS A 136 5.96 -14.36 8.64
N SER A 137 5.02 -13.58 8.10
CA SER A 137 5.25 -12.81 6.87
C SER A 137 4.21 -11.69 6.67
N PRO A 138 4.57 -10.61 5.94
CA PRO A 138 3.63 -9.59 5.49
C PRO A 138 2.46 -10.16 4.69
N GLY A 139 2.70 -11.22 3.90
CA GLY A 139 1.65 -11.89 3.12
C GLY A 139 0.59 -12.58 3.99
N LEU A 140 0.99 -13.20 5.10
CA LEU A 140 0.04 -13.81 6.05
C LEU A 140 -0.75 -12.75 6.83
N LEU A 141 -0.12 -11.62 7.15
CA LEU A 141 -0.82 -10.45 7.69
C LEU A 141 -1.84 -9.91 6.69
N ALA A 142 -1.45 -9.74 5.43
CA ALA A 142 -2.31 -9.21 4.37
C ALA A 142 -3.50 -10.13 4.02
N ALA A 143 -3.41 -11.42 4.31
CA ALA A 143 -4.51 -12.37 4.14
C ALA A 143 -5.59 -12.25 5.24
N SER A 144 -5.27 -11.65 6.39
CA SER A 144 -6.22 -11.43 7.48
C SER A 144 -6.88 -10.07 7.33
N LYS A 145 -8.21 -10.05 7.19
CA LYS A 145 -8.97 -8.78 7.15
C LYS A 145 -8.78 -7.96 8.41
N TYR A 146 -8.68 -8.63 9.57
CA TYR A 146 -8.46 -7.97 10.84
C TYR A 146 -7.02 -7.44 10.94
N GLY A 147 -6.05 -8.27 10.58
CA GLY A 147 -4.66 -7.89 10.52
C GLY A 147 -4.43 -6.68 9.61
N CYS A 148 -5.05 -6.67 8.42
CA CYS A 148 -5.04 -5.53 7.50
C CYS A 148 -5.62 -4.27 8.13
N ALA A 149 -6.79 -4.34 8.76
CA ALA A 149 -7.40 -3.18 9.40
C ALA A 149 -6.52 -2.61 10.52
N LEU A 150 -5.90 -3.49 11.33
CA LEU A 150 -4.99 -3.10 12.40
C LEU A 150 -3.69 -2.50 11.87
N PHE A 151 -3.13 -3.07 10.80
CA PHE A 151 -1.94 -2.57 10.15
C PHE A 151 -2.16 -1.21 9.47
N ILE A 152 -3.32 -1.02 8.83
CA ILE A 152 -3.72 0.29 8.29
C ILE A 152 -3.83 1.29 9.43
N GLN A 153 -4.47 0.93 10.55
CA GLN A 153 -4.55 1.82 11.72
C GLN A 153 -3.16 2.19 12.27
N PHE A 154 -2.24 1.24 12.33
CA PHE A 154 -0.84 1.50 12.68
C PHE A 154 -0.19 2.50 11.72
N LEU A 155 -0.29 2.29 10.40
CA LEU A 155 0.28 3.22 9.42
C LEU A 155 -0.30 4.62 9.57
N LYS A 156 -1.62 4.73 9.80
CA LYS A 156 -2.30 6.02 10.02
C LYS A 156 -1.77 6.77 11.24
N GLN A 157 -1.29 6.06 12.27
CA GLN A 157 -0.66 6.65 13.45
C GLN A 157 0.80 7.06 13.20
N GLN A 158 1.52 6.32 12.36
CA GLN A 158 2.95 6.56 12.10
C GLN A 158 3.19 7.65 11.04
N THR A 159 2.24 7.89 10.15
CA THR A 159 2.34 8.93 9.10
C THR A 159 1.22 9.96 9.22
N SER A 160 0.14 9.77 8.48
CA SER A 160 -1.07 10.58 8.49
C SER A 160 -2.21 9.73 7.96
N GLU A 161 -3.37 9.83 8.59
CA GLU A 161 -4.56 9.12 8.14
C GLU A 161 -4.94 9.46 6.70
N ASN A 162 -4.84 10.74 6.33
CA ASN A 162 -5.20 11.19 4.99
C ASN A 162 -4.22 10.67 3.93
N GLU A 163 -2.94 10.54 4.27
CA GLU A 163 -1.91 10.02 3.36
C GLU A 163 -2.09 8.52 3.10
N VAL A 164 -2.39 7.74 4.14
CA VAL A 164 -2.68 6.30 3.99
C VAL A 164 -3.92 6.09 3.12
N ASP A 165 -4.98 6.87 3.36
CA ASP A 165 -6.21 6.74 2.59
C ASP A 165 -6.06 7.21 1.14
N PHE A 166 -5.32 8.31 0.91
CA PHE A 166 -4.95 8.74 -0.45
C PHE A 166 -4.21 7.62 -1.19
N TRP A 167 -3.19 7.01 -0.55
CA TRP A 167 -2.42 5.94 -1.18
C TRP A 167 -3.30 4.74 -1.56
N LEU A 168 -4.21 4.33 -0.67
CA LEU A 168 -5.17 3.26 -0.91
C LEU A 168 -6.13 3.58 -2.06
N ASP A 169 -6.66 4.79 -2.10
CA ASP A 169 -7.54 5.24 -3.18
C ASP A 169 -6.82 5.26 -4.53
N CYS A 170 -5.58 5.74 -4.58
CA CYS A 170 -4.74 5.67 -5.79
C CYS A 170 -4.49 4.23 -6.23
N GLN A 171 -4.19 3.32 -5.30
CA GLN A 171 -3.96 1.92 -5.65
C GLN A 171 -5.23 1.25 -6.18
N LYS A 172 -6.39 1.48 -5.55
CA LYS A 172 -7.69 0.98 -6.03
C LYS A 172 -8.01 1.51 -7.43
N PHE A 173 -7.82 2.81 -7.64
CA PHE A 173 -8.00 3.45 -8.93
C PHE A 173 -7.10 2.82 -10.01
N ARG A 174 -5.80 2.65 -9.70
CA ARG A 174 -4.81 2.03 -10.60
C ARG A 174 -5.17 0.59 -10.97
N SER A 175 -5.62 -0.19 -9.99
CA SER A 175 -6.01 -1.60 -10.19
C SER A 175 -7.41 -1.77 -10.81
N SER A 176 -8.19 -0.70 -10.95
CA SER A 176 -9.56 -0.76 -11.43
C SER A 176 -9.66 -1.10 -12.93
N THR A 177 -10.50 -2.09 -13.24
CA THR A 177 -10.90 -2.46 -14.60
C THR A 177 -12.20 -1.77 -15.04
N ALA A 178 -12.68 -0.78 -14.28
CA ALA A 178 -13.91 -0.05 -14.57
C ALA A 178 -13.83 0.76 -15.88
N LYS A 179 -15.01 1.17 -16.38
CA LYS A 179 -15.14 1.97 -17.60
C LYS A 179 -14.44 3.33 -17.46
N ILE A 180 -14.00 3.89 -18.59
CA ILE A 180 -13.34 5.21 -18.67
C ILE A 180 -14.17 6.30 -17.98
N SER A 181 -15.50 6.27 -18.12
CA SER A 181 -16.39 7.25 -17.46
C SER A 181 -16.30 7.21 -15.93
N TRP A 182 -16.17 6.01 -15.34
CA TRP A 182 -15.94 5.87 -13.91
C TRP A 182 -14.53 6.37 -13.54
N LYS A 183 -13.52 6.04 -14.35
CA LYS A 183 -12.14 6.47 -14.10
C LYS A 183 -11.99 7.99 -14.10
N ASN A 184 -12.60 8.69 -15.06
CA ASN A 184 -12.60 10.15 -15.09
C ASN A 184 -13.26 10.73 -13.83
N LYS A 185 -14.42 10.18 -13.43
CA LYS A 185 -15.09 10.61 -12.19
C LYS A 185 -14.23 10.37 -10.96
N GLU A 186 -13.54 9.23 -10.91
CA GLU A 186 -12.71 8.84 -9.77
C GLU A 186 -11.45 9.70 -9.65
N VAL A 187 -10.83 10.08 -10.77
CA VAL A 187 -9.72 11.04 -10.78
C VAL A 187 -10.13 12.36 -10.13
N HIS A 188 -11.26 12.94 -10.56
CA HIS A 188 -11.74 14.18 -9.95
C HIS A 188 -12.09 14.02 -8.47
N ARG A 189 -12.70 12.87 -8.08
CA ARG A 189 -12.98 12.57 -6.68
C ARG A 189 -11.72 12.57 -5.82
N ILE A 190 -10.66 11.89 -6.26
CA ILE A 190 -9.40 11.77 -5.51
C ILE A 190 -8.72 13.15 -5.42
N LEU A 191 -8.70 13.92 -6.52
CA LEU A 191 -8.16 15.28 -6.51
C LEU A 191 -8.90 16.19 -5.52
N ASP A 192 -10.23 16.24 -5.61
CA ASP A 192 -11.05 17.11 -4.76
C ASP A 192 -11.00 16.71 -3.29
N GLN A 193 -10.78 15.42 -3.00
CA GLN A 193 -10.73 14.95 -1.62
C GLN A 193 -9.40 15.21 -0.92
N PHE A 194 -8.27 15.13 -1.65
CA PHE A 194 -6.93 15.10 -1.05
C PHE A 194 -5.97 16.18 -1.55
N LEU A 195 -6.11 16.67 -2.78
CA LEU A 195 -5.08 17.48 -3.46
C LEU A 195 -5.52 18.91 -3.79
N SER A 196 -6.82 19.16 -3.92
CA SER A 196 -7.37 20.51 -4.13
C SER A 196 -7.04 21.44 -2.95
N SER A 197 -6.94 22.75 -3.21
CA SER A 197 -6.58 23.74 -2.19
C SER A 197 -7.55 23.75 -1.00
N SER A 198 -8.83 23.50 -1.27
CA SER A 198 -9.94 23.36 -0.32
C SER A 198 -10.31 21.90 -0.01
N ALA A 199 -9.41 20.94 -0.28
CA ALA A 199 -9.67 19.53 -0.06
C ALA A 199 -9.99 19.25 1.42
N PRO A 200 -11.11 18.58 1.75
CA PRO A 200 -11.51 18.31 3.14
C PRO A 200 -10.53 17.37 3.84
N ARG A 201 -9.79 16.55 3.09
CA ARG A 201 -8.78 15.62 3.59
C ARG A 201 -7.42 15.92 2.98
N LYS A 202 -7.10 17.21 2.84
CA LYS A 202 -5.86 17.67 2.23
C LYS A 202 -4.64 16.94 2.78
N ILE A 203 -3.78 16.47 1.88
CA ILE A 203 -2.47 15.91 2.23
C ILE A 203 -1.36 16.88 1.89
N ASP A 204 -0.24 16.73 2.57
CA ASP A 204 0.98 17.45 2.25
C ASP A 204 1.65 16.82 1.02
N MET A 205 1.68 17.57 -0.09
CA MET A 205 2.18 17.14 -1.38
C MET A 205 3.14 18.19 -1.92
N GLU A 206 4.26 17.74 -2.47
CA GLU A 206 5.20 18.64 -3.12
C GLU A 206 4.54 19.31 -4.35
N THR A 207 4.79 20.61 -4.50
CA THR A 207 4.12 21.47 -5.49
C THR A 207 4.31 21.02 -6.94
N SER A 208 5.49 20.55 -7.31
CA SER A 208 5.78 20.06 -8.65
C SER A 208 5.09 18.71 -8.93
N ILE A 209 4.98 17.83 -7.93
CA ILE A 209 4.19 16.59 -8.01
C ILE A 209 2.71 16.91 -8.18
N LEU A 210 2.18 17.85 -7.39
CA LEU A 210 0.78 18.28 -7.50
C LEU A 210 0.49 18.90 -8.88
N ALA A 211 1.36 19.78 -9.35
CA ALA A 211 1.25 20.37 -10.68
C ALA A 211 1.24 19.30 -11.78
N ARG A 212 2.05 18.25 -11.62
CA ARG A 212 2.08 17.11 -12.55
C ARG A 212 0.78 16.33 -12.55
N CYS A 213 0.17 16.07 -11.39
CA CYS A 213 -1.14 15.44 -11.32
C CYS A 213 -2.19 16.23 -12.10
N MET A 214 -2.19 17.56 -11.97
CA MET A 214 -3.17 18.42 -12.67
C MET A 214 -2.99 18.38 -14.18
N GLU A 215 -1.74 18.42 -14.68
CA GLU A 215 -1.45 18.32 -16.12
C GLU A 215 -1.95 17.00 -16.72
N TYR A 216 -1.78 15.87 -16.02
CA TYR A 216 -2.28 14.57 -16.49
C TYR A 216 -3.81 14.52 -16.64
N VAL A 217 -4.56 15.28 -15.83
CA VAL A 217 -6.02 15.32 -15.94
C VAL A 217 -6.50 16.07 -17.18
N GLU A 218 -5.72 17.04 -17.66
CA GLU A 218 -6.03 17.83 -18.85
C GLU A 218 -5.76 17.06 -20.16
N HIS A 219 -4.91 16.03 -20.12
CA HIS A 219 -4.58 15.21 -21.29
C HIS A 219 -5.54 14.02 -21.49
N ILE A 220 -5.87 13.73 -22.75
CA ILE A 220 -6.67 12.57 -23.16
C ILE A 220 -5.97 11.29 -22.69
N GLU A 221 -6.70 10.40 -22.00
CA GLU A 221 -6.20 9.16 -21.38
C GLU A 221 -5.15 9.33 -20.25
N GLY A 222 -4.84 10.58 -19.87
CA GLY A 222 -3.89 10.88 -18.80
C GLY A 222 -4.34 10.39 -17.41
N TRP A 223 -5.61 10.01 -17.26
CA TRP A 223 -6.15 9.35 -16.07
C TRP A 223 -5.31 8.14 -15.64
N LYS A 224 -4.67 7.42 -16.57
CA LYS A 224 -3.95 6.18 -16.24
C LYS A 224 -2.73 6.38 -15.34
N TYR A 225 -2.08 7.54 -15.45
CA TYR A 225 -0.81 7.84 -14.78
C TYR A 225 -0.92 9.02 -13.81
N THR A 226 -2.12 9.59 -13.65
CA THR A 226 -2.36 10.82 -12.89
C THR A 226 -1.75 10.79 -11.50
N PHE A 227 -1.90 9.67 -10.79
CA PHE A 227 -1.47 9.57 -9.39
C PHE A 227 -0.19 8.78 -9.19
N ASP A 228 0.46 8.27 -10.23
CA ASP A 228 1.59 7.34 -10.09
C ASP A 228 2.74 7.94 -9.28
N VAL A 229 3.17 9.15 -9.66
CA VAL A 229 4.26 9.85 -8.97
C VAL A 229 3.83 10.29 -7.56
N ALA A 230 2.60 10.79 -7.41
CA ALA A 230 2.07 11.22 -6.11
C ALA A 230 1.92 10.05 -5.13
N GLN A 231 1.44 8.90 -5.60
CA GLN A 231 1.32 7.67 -4.82
C GLN A 231 2.70 7.16 -4.40
N ALA A 232 3.69 7.17 -5.29
CA ALA A 232 5.07 6.82 -4.94
C ALA A 232 5.62 7.75 -3.86
N TYR A 233 5.45 9.07 -4.02
CA TYR A 233 5.90 10.07 -3.06
C TYR A 233 5.29 9.87 -1.67
N VAL A 234 3.98 9.63 -1.58
CA VAL A 234 3.31 9.35 -0.30
C VAL A 234 3.78 8.02 0.29
N GLY A 235 4.01 7.00 -0.55
CA GLY A 235 4.55 5.71 -0.14
C GLY A 235 5.90 5.81 0.58
N LEU A 236 6.70 6.85 0.30
CA LEU A 236 7.98 7.10 0.99
C LEU A 236 7.82 7.45 2.45
N LYS A 237 6.71 8.06 2.80
CA LYS A 237 6.42 8.49 4.17
C LYS A 237 6.18 7.27 5.06
N PHE A 238 5.75 6.13 4.51
CA PHE A 238 5.56 4.90 5.29
C PHE A 238 6.89 4.36 5.82
N PRO A 239 6.94 3.82 7.05
CA PRO A 239 8.17 3.29 7.63
C PRO A 239 8.80 2.17 6.77
N LYS A 240 10.13 2.20 6.56
CA LYS A 240 10.85 1.16 5.78
C LYS A 240 10.64 -0.26 6.31
N GLU A 241 10.76 -0.45 7.62
CA GLU A 241 10.53 -1.73 8.31
C GLU A 241 9.11 -1.77 8.92
N SER A 242 8.09 -1.35 8.17
CA SER A 242 6.72 -1.19 8.69
C SER A 242 6.14 -2.46 9.31
N HIS A 243 6.43 -3.64 8.75
CA HIS A 243 5.91 -4.90 9.31
C HIS A 243 6.54 -5.21 10.67
N LYS A 244 7.87 -5.11 10.78
CA LYS A 244 8.58 -5.27 12.05
C LYS A 244 8.08 -4.28 13.10
N LYS A 245 8.01 -2.99 12.74
CA LYS A 245 7.52 -1.93 13.65
C LYS A 245 6.08 -2.18 14.09
N PHE A 246 5.22 -2.67 13.20
CA PHE A 246 3.86 -3.05 13.56
C PHE A 246 3.82 -4.18 14.60
N LEU A 247 4.71 -5.18 14.50
CA LEU A 247 4.79 -6.28 15.47
C LEU A 247 5.32 -5.83 16.84
N GLU A 248 5.92 -4.65 16.92
CA GLU A 248 6.40 -4.00 18.14
C GLU A 248 5.40 -2.95 18.67
N ASP A 249 4.36 -2.62 17.89
CA ASP A 249 3.40 -1.57 18.22
C ASP A 249 2.36 -2.04 19.25
N PRO A 250 1.92 -1.18 20.20
CA PRO A 250 0.88 -1.50 21.16
C PRO A 250 -0.42 -2.04 20.54
N LEU A 251 -0.80 -1.60 19.33
CA LEU A 251 -1.98 -2.14 18.64
C LEU A 251 -1.90 -3.66 18.46
N TYR A 252 -0.73 -4.16 18.08
CA TYR A 252 -0.50 -5.60 17.89
C TYR A 252 -0.34 -6.32 19.24
N LEU A 253 0.48 -5.75 20.14
CA LEU A 253 0.82 -6.37 21.42
C LEU A 253 -0.40 -6.46 22.36
N ASP A 254 -1.19 -5.39 22.49
CA ASP A 254 -2.40 -5.36 23.31
C ASP A 254 -3.42 -6.41 22.82
N LEU A 255 -3.58 -6.54 21.49
CA LEU A 255 -4.48 -7.55 20.90
C LEU A 255 -4.00 -8.98 21.20
N LEU A 256 -2.70 -9.22 21.05
CA LEU A 256 -2.10 -10.53 21.33
C LEU A 256 -2.32 -10.92 22.80
N GLU A 257 -2.07 -9.98 23.72
CA GLU A 257 -2.29 -10.19 25.16
C GLU A 257 -3.77 -10.45 25.48
N LEU A 258 -4.68 -9.66 24.91
CA LEU A 258 -6.13 -9.83 25.09
C LEU A 258 -6.58 -11.25 24.73
N VAL A 259 -6.13 -11.76 23.58
CA VAL A 259 -6.49 -13.11 23.09
C VAL A 259 -5.82 -14.22 23.91
N ILE A 260 -4.62 -14.01 24.45
CA ILE A 260 -3.97 -14.96 25.36
C ILE A 260 -4.70 -15.01 26.71
N SER A 261 -5.01 -13.86 27.29
CA SER A 261 -5.68 -13.75 28.59
C SER A 261 -7.09 -14.35 28.56
N GLY A 262 -7.84 -14.13 27.48
CA GLY A 262 -9.15 -14.75 27.28
C GLY A 262 -9.09 -16.29 27.22
N ARG A 263 -7.99 -16.87 26.72
CA ARG A 263 -7.77 -18.33 26.76
C ARG A 263 -7.47 -18.87 28.16
N SER A 264 -6.80 -18.09 29.00
CA SER A 264 -6.50 -18.49 30.38
C SER A 264 -7.79 -18.62 31.19
N CYS A 265 -8.72 -17.66 31.07
CA CYS A 265 -10.04 -17.72 31.70
C CYS A 265 -10.86 -18.96 31.29
N ASN A 266 -10.80 -19.36 30.01
CA ASN A 266 -11.52 -20.53 29.52
C ASN A 266 -10.97 -21.87 30.04
N LYS A 267 -9.73 -21.92 30.55
CA LYS A 267 -9.15 -23.15 31.11
C LYS A 267 -9.54 -23.42 32.57
N VAL A 268 -10.14 -22.46 33.27
CA VAL A 268 -10.50 -22.62 34.70
C VAL A 268 -11.87 -23.30 34.88
N GLY A 269 -12.63 -23.56 33.81
CA GLY A 269 -13.99 -24.09 33.87
C GLY A 269 -14.18 -25.62 33.98
N HIS A 270 -13.12 -26.43 34.02
CA HIS A 270 -13.24 -27.90 34.04
C HIS A 270 -12.53 -28.54 35.24
N LYS A 271 -13.11 -28.34 36.42
CA LYS A 271 -13.02 -29.32 37.52
C LYS A 271 -14.43 -29.54 38.06
N LYS A 272 -15.20 -30.41 37.41
CA LYS A 272 -16.28 -31.10 38.10
C LYS A 272 -15.63 -32.21 38.92
N SER A 273 -15.50 -31.95 40.21
CA SER A 273 -15.13 -32.94 41.21
C SER A 273 -16.14 -34.08 41.18
N CYS A 274 -15.60 -35.30 41.31
CA CYS A 274 -16.30 -36.57 41.42
C CYS A 274 -17.40 -36.57 42.49
#